data_AF-A0A0X3APD6-F1
#
_entry.id   AF-A0A0X3APD6-F1
#
_cell.length_a   1.000
_cell.length_b   1.000
_cell.length_c   1.000
_cell.angle_alpha   90.00
_cell.angle_beta   90.00
_cell.angle_gamma   90.00
#
_symmetry.space_group_name_H-M   'P 1'
#
loop_
_entity.id
_entity.type
_entity.pdbx_description
1 polymer ?
#
loop_
_entity_poly.entity_id
_entity_poly.type
_entity_poly.pdbx_seq_one_letter_code
_entity_poly.pdbx_strand_id
1 'polypeptide(L)' 'MRLFEHPMSIIIILVVVLLLFGGKKIPELMRGLGTGLKEFKDATKSDEDKKKETNSSANSKDEN' A
#
# COMPACT_ATOMS: atom_id res chain seq x y z
N MET A 1 30.10 -0.24 20.39
CA MET A 1 29.00 -0.18 19.40
C MET A 1 28.73 -1.58 18.83
N ARG A 2 28.11 -2.49 19.62
CA ARG A 2 27.74 -3.86 19.20
C ARG A 2 26.26 -4.17 19.46
N LEU A 3 25.44 -3.13 19.61
CA LEU A 3 24.03 -3.25 19.99
C LEU A 3 23.11 -3.63 18.81
N PHE A 4 23.62 -3.58 17.57
CA PHE A 4 22.85 -3.81 16.34
C PHE A 4 22.88 -5.25 15.81
N GLU A 5 23.66 -6.14 16.42
CA GLU A 5 23.86 -7.53 15.94
C GLU A 5 22.83 -8.52 16.51
N HIS A 6 22.01 -8.12 17.49
CA HIS A 6 21.08 -9.03 18.15
C HIS A 6 19.65 -8.88 17.62
N PRO A 7 19.17 -9.82 16.77
CA PRO A 7 17.78 -9.84 16.30
C PRO A 7 16.76 -9.93 17.45
N MET A 8 17.20 -10.36 18.64
CA MET A 8 16.39 -10.40 19.87
C MET A 8 15.91 -9.02 20.34
N SER A 9 16.64 -7.94 20.03
CA SER A 9 16.23 -6.58 20.42
C SER A 9 14.93 -6.16 19.73
N ILE A 10 14.77 -6.53 18.45
CA ILE A 10 13.56 -6.24 17.67
C ILE A 10 12.38 -7.03 18.25
N ILE A 11 12.59 -8.27 18.67
CA ILE A 11 11.56 -9.12 19.29
C ILE A 11 11.06 -8.49 20.60
N ILE A 12 11.96 -8.00 21.45
CA ILE A 12 11.59 -7.34 22.72
C ILE A 12 10.74 -6.09 22.45
N ILE A 13 11.15 -5.26 21.49
CA ILE A 13 10.39 -4.05 21.13
C ILE A 13 9.01 -4.43 20.60
N LEU A 14 8.91 -5.43 19.74
CA LEU A 14 7.62 -5.93 19.23
C LEU A 14 6.73 -6.44 20.35
N VAL A 15 7.27 -7.18 21.32
CA VAL A 15 6.52 -7.67 22.49
C VAL A 15 6.01 -6.51 23.34
N VAL A 16 6.84 -5.51 23.63
CA VAL A 16 6.41 -4.32 24.40
C VAL A 16 5.31 -3.56 23.66
N VAL A 17 5.45 -3.34 22.36
CA VAL A 17 4.40 -2.73 21.53
C VAL A 17 3.13 -3.58 21.55
N LEU A 18 3.24 -4.90 21.47
CA LEU A 18 2.10 -5.82 21.55
C LEU A 18 1.40 -5.78 22.91
N LEU A 19 2.13 -5.55 24.01
CA LEU A 19 1.55 -5.44 25.35
C LEU A 19 0.85 -4.10 25.57
N LEU A 20 1.42 -3.00 25.06
CA LEU A 20 0.84 -1.65 25.18
C LEU A 20 -0.39 -1.47 24.29
N PHE A 21 -0.30 -1.90 23.04
CA PHE A 21 -1.38 -1.75 22.07
C PHE A 21 -2.31 -2.98 22.03
N GLY A 22 -1.88 -4.13 22.54
CA GLY A 22 -2.61 -5.39 22.40
C GLY A 22 -2.41 -6.03 21.03
N GLY A 23 -2.29 -7.37 20.98
CA GLY A 23 -2.09 -8.13 19.73
C GLY A 23 -3.19 -7.98 18.68
N LYS A 24 -4.34 -7.40 19.03
CA LYS A 24 -5.46 -7.13 18.12
C LYS A 24 -5.39 -5.76 17.43
N LYS A 25 -4.73 -4.75 18.02
CA LYS A 25 -4.74 -3.37 17.47
C LYS A 25 -3.85 -3.20 16.25
N ILE A 26 -2.68 -3.82 16.23
CA ILE A 26 -1.78 -3.81 15.07
C ILE A 26 -2.47 -4.36 13.79
N PRO A 27 -3.08 -5.56 13.79
CA PRO A 27 -3.75 -6.08 12.59
C PRO A 27 -5.03 -5.31 12.24
N GLU A 28 -5.75 -4.75 13.23
CA GLU A 28 -6.92 -3.90 13.00
C GLU A 28 -6.55 -2.61 12.25
N LEU A 29 -5.48 -1.94 12.68
CA LEU A 29 -4.93 -0.74 12.03
C LEU A 29 -4.35 -1.05 10.64
N MET A 30 -3.62 -2.15 10.48
CA MET A 30 -3.10 -2.58 9.18
C MET A 30 -4.23 -2.88 8.18
N ARG A 31 -5.32 -3.51 8.61
CA ARG A 31 -6.48 -3.76 7.75
C ARG A 31 -7.15 -2.45 7.34
N GLY A 32 -7.35 -1.52 8.27
CA GLY A 32 -7.91 -0.20 7.95
C GLY A 32 -7.05 0.60 6.97
N LEU A 33 -5.74 0.69 7.23
CA LEU A 33 -4.79 1.36 6.34
C LEU A 33 -4.68 0.68 4.97
N GLY A 34 -4.67 -0.66 4.94
CA GLY A 34 -4.59 -1.44 3.70
C GLY A 34 -5.81 -1.24 2.81
N THR A 35 -7.02 -1.24 3.39
CA THR A 35 -8.24 -0.93 2.64
C THR A 35 -8.23 0.50 2.13
N GLY A 36 -7.86 1.48 2.97
CA GLY A 36 -7.79 2.89 2.55
C GLY A 36 -6.77 3.14 1.44
N LEU A 37 -5.58 2.52 1.51
CA LEU A 37 -4.57 2.62 0.45
C LEU A 37 -5.01 1.93 -0.84
N LYS A 38 -5.76 0.82 -0.73
CA LYS A 38 -6.34 0.12 -1.89
C LYS A 38 -7.39 1.00 -2.57
N GLU A 39 -8.34 1.56 -1.83
CA GLU A 39 -9.37 2.46 -2.36
C GLU A 39 -8.75 3.72 -2.97
N PHE A 40 -7.74 4.31 -2.31
CA PHE A 40 -7.00 5.45 -2.84
C PHE A 40 -6.31 5.12 -4.17
N LYS A 41 -5.68 3.95 -4.26
CA LYS A 41 -5.04 3.49 -5.50
C LYS A 41 -6.06 3.25 -6.60
N ASP A 42 -7.18 2.59 -6.29
CA ASP A 42 -8.24 2.28 -7.25
C ASP A 42 -8.90 3.56 -7.81
N ALA A 43 -9.12 4.57 -6.95
CA ALA A 43 -9.60 5.89 -7.35
C ALA A 43 -8.61 6.61 -8.26
N THR A 44 -7.33 6.66 -7.85
CA THR A 44 -6.27 7.32 -8.65
C THR A 44 -6.06 6.64 -10.01
N LYS A 45 -6.15 5.30 -10.07
CA LYS A 45 -6.05 4.56 -11.33
C LYS A 45 -7.21 4.83 -12.27
N SER A 46 -8.42 4.98 -11.74
CA SER A 46 -9.60 5.26 -12.56
C SER A 46 -9.48 6.62 -13.27
N ASP A 47 -8.86 7.61 -12.63
CA ASP A 47 -8.55 8.90 -13.24
C ASP A 47 -7.42 8.81 -14.29
N GLU A 48 -6.43 7.94 -14.08
CA GLU A 48 -5.33 7.71 -15.03
C GLU A 48 -5.77 6.91 -16.26
N ASP A 49 -6.61 5.89 -16.08
CA ASP A 49 -7.14 5.03 -17.16
C ASP A 49 -8.14 5.81 -18.05
N LYS A 50 -8.94 6.73 -17.49
CA LYS A 50 -9.77 7.68 -18.27
C LYS A 50 -8.96 8.58 -19.21
N LYS A 51 -7.68 8.84 -18.90
CA LYS A 51 -6.79 9.64 -19.74
C LYS A 51 -6.16 8.83 -20.88
N LYS A 52 -6.17 7.50 -20.79
CA LYS A 52 -5.53 6.60 -21.76
C LYS A 52 -6.44 6.17 -22.92
N GLU A 53 -7.75 6.22 -22.76
CA GLU A 53 -8.71 5.80 -23.80
C GLU A 53 -9.00 6.87 -24.86
N THR A 54 -8.47 8.09 -24.73
CA THR A 54 -8.72 9.18 -25.70
C THR A 54 -7.73 9.23 -26.89
N ASN A 55 -6.65 8.45 -26.86
CA ASN A 55 -5.56 8.54 -27.86
C ASN A 55 -5.40 7.31 -28.76
N SER A 56 -6.29 6.31 -28.71
CA SER A 56 -6.17 5.09 -29.54
C SER A 56 -7.18 4.96 -30.68
N SER A 57 -8.00 5.98 -30.96
CA SER A 57 -9.01 5.92 -32.04
C SER A 57 -8.81 6.92 -33.20
N ALA A 58 -7.62 7.52 -33.34
CA ALA A 58 -7.37 8.53 -34.38
C ALA A 58 -6.31 8.15 -35.44
N ASN A 59 -5.95 6.87 -35.62
CA ASN A 59 -5.07 6.49 -36.73
C ASN A 59 -5.42 5.11 -37.32
N SER A 60 -6.42 5.07 -38.21
CA SER A 60 -6.68 3.98 -39.19
C SER A 60 -7.80 4.39 -40.13
N LYS A 61 -7.65 5.50 -40.88
CA LYS A 61 -8.55 5.83 -41.99
C LYS A 61 -7.92 6.81 -42.98
N ASP A 62 -6.83 6.40 -43.61
CA ASP A 62 -6.41 6.92 -44.93
C ASP A 62 -5.28 6.03 -45.46
N GLU A 63 -5.64 5.05 -46.29
CA GLU A 63 -4.84 4.65 -47.44
C GLU A 63 -5.73 3.81 -48.38
N ASN A 64 -6.21 4.44 -49.44
CA ASN A 64 -6.67 3.79 -50.67
C ASN A 64 -5.92 4.43 -51.84
#